data_AF-A0AAW5EIE1-F1
#
_entry.id   AF-A0AAW5EIE1-F1
#
_cell.length_a   1.000
_cell.length_b   1.000
_cell.length_c   1.000
_cell.angle_alpha   90.00
_cell.angle_beta   90.00
_cell.angle_gamma   90.00
#
_symmetry.space_group_name_H-M   'P 1'
#
loop_
_entity.id
_entity.type
_entity.pdbx_description
1 polymer ?
#
loop_
_entity_poly.entity_id
_entity_poly.type
_entity_poly.pdbx_seq_one_letter_code
_entity_poly.pdbx_strand_id
1 'polypeptide(L)'
;QENVSVNSDNLIKEIIQAINEKKELVILPETAFAFNLKNTLYEKMLKELSYQIIIITGAFNIQEGKTYNSTYIFKGGNSYILNKHFLVPFGEEIPFFKKTIQKYFLPNIAEFDQGPLQSKYKLND
;
A
#
# COMPACT_ATOMS: atom_id res chain seq x y z
N GLN A 1 -14.60 -1.25 10.83
CA GLN A 1 -13.25 -1.05 11.42
C GLN A 1 -12.68 -2.36 11.95
N GLU A 2 -13.46 -3.19 12.64
CA GLU A 2 -13.01 -4.47 13.22
C GLU A 2 -12.47 -5.51 12.21
N ASN A 3 -13.09 -5.63 11.03
CA ASN A 3 -12.61 -6.58 10.00
C ASN A 3 -11.27 -6.17 9.36
N VAL A 4 -10.96 -4.87 9.32
CA VAL A 4 -9.71 -4.35 8.73
C VAL A 4 -8.54 -4.61 9.67
N SER A 5 -8.75 -4.49 10.99
CA SER A 5 -7.72 -4.84 11.99
C SER A 5 -7.47 -6.34 12.02
N VAL A 6 -8.51 -7.19 11.99
CA VAL A 6 -8.33 -8.65 11.99
C VAL A 6 -7.52 -9.14 10.77
N ASN A 7 -7.79 -8.60 9.58
CA ASN A 7 -7.01 -8.95 8.39
C ASN A 7 -5.54 -8.51 8.52
N SER A 8 -5.32 -7.29 9.00
CA SER A 8 -3.99 -6.72 9.20
C SER A 8 -3.17 -7.55 10.20
N ASP A 9 -3.79 -8.00 11.28
CA ASP A 9 -3.13 -8.84 12.29
C ASP A 9 -2.74 -10.21 11.73
N ASN A 10 -3.54 -10.77 10.81
CA ASN A 10 -3.18 -12.02 10.12
C ASN A 10 -1.99 -11.82 9.19
N LEU A 11 -1.93 -10.70 8.45
CA LEU A 11 -0.75 -10.37 7.64
C LEU A 11 0.51 -10.23 8.49
N ILE A 12 0.41 -9.63 9.69
CA ILE A 12 1.55 -9.57 10.62
C ILE A 12 1.99 -10.98 11.04
N LYS A 13 1.06 -11.90 11.31
CA LYS A 13 1.40 -13.29 11.63
C LYS A 13 2.11 -13.99 10.47
N GLU A 14 1.68 -13.78 9.23
CA GLU A 14 2.34 -14.33 8.03
C GLU A 14 3.78 -13.81 7.89
N ILE A 15 4.01 -12.52 8.16
CA ILE A 15 5.36 -11.94 8.17
C ILE A 15 6.22 -12.58 9.27
N ILE A 16 5.69 -12.72 10.48
CA ILE A 16 6.39 -13.37 11.60
C ILE A 16 6.73 -14.83 11.25
N GLN A 17 5.80 -15.54 10.62
CA GLN A 17 6.05 -16.89 10.14
C GLN A 17 7.20 -16.92 9.11
N ALA A 18 7.22 -15.99 8.14
CA ALA A 18 8.30 -15.88 7.17
C ALA A 18 9.66 -15.61 7.84
N ILE A 19 9.70 -14.79 8.89
CA ILE A 19 10.91 -14.55 9.71
C ILE A 19 11.36 -15.86 10.38
N ASN A 20 10.44 -16.59 11.01
CA ASN A 20 10.74 -17.86 11.68
C ASN A 20 11.25 -18.93 10.70
N GLU A 21 10.74 -18.91 9.47
CA GLU A 21 11.20 -19.75 8.35
C GLU A 21 12.51 -19.23 7.71
N LYS A 22 13.11 -18.17 8.26
CA LYS A 22 14.36 -17.55 7.79
C LYS A 22 14.30 -17.08 6.33
N LYS A 23 13.14 -16.59 5.88
CA LYS A 23 13.01 -15.93 4.58
C LYS A 23 13.71 -14.58 4.61
N GLU A 24 14.31 -14.20 3.48
CA GLU A 24 14.96 -12.90 3.32
C GLU A 24 13.97 -11.78 2.94
N LEU A 25 12.85 -12.16 2.33
CA LEU A 25 11.87 -11.24 1.75
C LEU A 25 10.46 -11.84 1.86
N VAL A 26 9.48 -10.99 2.15
CA VAL A 26 8.05 -11.28 2.01
C VAL A 26 7.40 -10.22 1.12
N ILE A 27 6.54 -10.66 0.20
CA ILE A 27 5.78 -9.80 -0.70
C ILE A 27 4.29 -10.07 -0.47
N LEU A 28 3.55 -9.01 -0.15
CA LEU A 28 2.11 -9.04 0.09
C LEU A 28 1.34 -8.37 -1.06
N PRO A 29 0.02 -8.61 -1.19
CA PRO A 29 -0.80 -7.99 -2.22
C PRO A 29 -0.84 -6.45 -2.21
N GLU A 30 -1.26 -5.86 -3.33
CA GLU A 30 -1.30 -4.42 -3.60
C GLU A 30 -2.18 -3.59 -2.62
N THR A 31 -3.15 -4.20 -1.95
CA THR A 31 -3.98 -3.51 -0.96
C THR A 31 -4.14 -4.38 0.28
N ALA A 32 -3.04 -5.01 0.70
CA ALA A 32 -3.01 -5.84 1.90
C ALA A 32 -3.43 -5.03 3.15
N PHE A 33 -3.00 -3.78 3.24
CA PHE A 33 -3.48 -2.82 4.23
C PHE A 33 -4.39 -1.78 3.57
N ALA A 34 -5.70 -2.05 3.55
CA ALA A 34 -6.73 -1.21 2.91
C ALA A 34 -7.07 0.10 3.68
N PHE A 35 -6.04 0.82 4.13
CA PHE A 35 -6.14 2.10 4.83
C PHE A 35 -4.85 2.91 4.65
N ASN A 36 -4.85 4.18 5.06
CA ASN A 36 -3.63 4.99 5.08
C ASN A 36 -2.61 4.41 6.06
N LEU A 37 -1.58 3.74 5.54
CA LEU A 37 -0.61 3.05 6.40
C LEU A 37 0.33 4.02 7.12
N LYS A 38 0.64 5.17 6.51
CA LYS A 38 1.56 6.16 7.07
C LYS A 38 1.07 6.71 8.41
N ASN A 39 1.98 6.82 9.37
CA ASN A 39 1.78 7.24 10.75
C ASN A 39 0.88 6.33 11.60
N THR A 40 0.74 5.05 11.22
CA THR A 40 -0.07 4.07 11.98
C THR A 40 0.77 3.18 12.88
N LEU A 41 0.12 2.44 13.78
CA LEU A 41 0.78 1.39 14.56
C LEU A 41 1.35 0.29 13.67
N TYR A 42 0.63 -0.08 12.60
CA TYR A 42 1.09 -1.10 11.64
C TYR A 42 2.37 -0.67 10.92
N GLU A 43 2.50 0.60 10.51
CA GLU A 43 3.77 1.08 9.93
C GLU A 43 4.94 0.92 10.91
N LYS A 44 4.72 1.26 12.19
CA LYS A 44 5.76 1.08 13.23
C LYS A 44 6.15 -0.39 13.37
N MET A 45 5.16 -1.29 13.46
CA MET A 45 5.40 -2.73 13.56
C MET A 45 6.16 -3.27 12.34
N LEU A 46 5.79 -2.86 11.13
CA LEU A 46 6.46 -3.26 9.90
C LEU A 46 7.91 -2.76 9.83
N LYS A 47 8.19 -1.53 10.31
CA LYS A 47 9.56 -1.02 10.45
C LYS A 47 10.38 -1.88 11.41
N GLU A 48 9.85 -2.22 12.57
CA GLU A 48 10.55 -3.08 13.55
C GLU A 48 10.83 -4.48 13.00
N LEU A 49 9.83 -5.11 12.37
CA LEU A 49 10.01 -6.42 11.72
C LEU A 49 11.03 -6.35 10.57
N SER A 50 11.16 -5.20 9.91
CA SER A 50 12.03 -5.04 8.76
C SER A 50 13.53 -5.09 9.06
N TYR A 51 13.93 -5.08 10.34
CA TYR A 51 15.31 -5.37 10.73
C TYR A 51 15.68 -6.84 10.51
N GLN A 52 14.69 -7.74 10.43
CA GLN A 52 14.89 -9.18 10.30
C GLN A 52 14.55 -9.72 8.91
N ILE A 53 13.67 -9.04 8.16
CA ILE A 53 13.20 -9.45 6.83
C ILE A 53 12.90 -8.23 5.97
N ILE A 54 13.06 -8.31 4.64
CA ILE A 54 12.54 -7.26 3.76
C ILE A 54 11.03 -7.47 3.58
N ILE A 55 10.24 -6.41 3.70
CA ILE A 55 8.78 -6.48 3.54
C ILE A 55 8.36 -5.58 2.39
N ILE A 56 7.70 -6.14 1.38
CA ILE A 56 7.04 -5.39 0.32
C ILE A 56 5.54 -5.61 0.49
N THR A 57 4.78 -4.53 0.66
CA THR A 57 3.33 -4.61 0.89
C THR A 57 2.61 -3.45 0.25
N GLY A 58 1.36 -3.65 -0.15
CA GLY A 58 0.53 -2.62 -0.71
C GLY A 58 -0.43 -2.00 0.31
N ALA A 59 -0.56 -0.68 0.27
CA ALA A 59 -1.42 0.09 1.15
C ALA A 59 -1.78 1.46 0.56
N PHE A 60 -2.72 2.18 1.20
CA PHE A 60 -2.96 3.57 0.83
C PHE A 60 -1.90 4.48 1.45
N ASN A 61 -1.49 5.50 0.70
CA ASN A 61 -0.68 6.61 1.17
C ASN A 61 -1.48 7.90 0.99
N ILE A 62 -1.75 8.61 2.08
CA ILE A 62 -2.39 9.93 2.03
C ILE A 62 -1.35 11.01 2.29
N GLN A 63 -1.15 11.89 1.30
CA GLN A 63 -0.22 13.01 1.40
C GLN A 63 -0.81 14.23 0.68
N GLU A 64 -0.78 15.40 1.34
CA GLU A 64 -1.21 16.67 0.73
C GLU A 64 -2.65 16.64 0.18
N GLY A 65 -3.54 15.93 0.88
CA GLY A 65 -4.95 15.79 0.47
C GLY A 65 -5.19 14.82 -0.69
N LYS A 66 -4.14 14.17 -1.20
CA LYS A 66 -4.19 13.15 -2.25
C LYS A 66 -4.12 11.75 -1.66
N THR A 67 -4.81 10.80 -2.28
CA THR A 67 -4.84 9.39 -1.86
C THR A 67 -4.24 8.53 -2.95
N TYR A 68 -3.18 7.80 -2.64
CA TYR A 68 -2.46 6.97 -3.60
C TYR A 68 -2.59 5.49 -3.25
N ASN A 69 -2.84 4.64 -4.24
CA ASN A 69 -2.58 3.22 -4.13
C ASN A 69 -1.06 3.03 -4.24
N SER A 70 -0.43 2.48 -3.20
CA SER A 70 1.01 2.58 -3.00
C SER A 70 1.64 1.26 -2.59
N THR A 71 2.83 1.00 -3.12
CA THR A 71 3.70 -0.06 -2.62
C THR A 71 4.64 0.53 -1.56
N TYR A 72 4.63 -0.08 -0.38
CA TYR A 72 5.58 0.18 0.70
C TYR A 72 6.66 -0.89 0.70
N ILE A 73 7.90 -0.46 0.85
CA ILE A 73 9.07 -1.33 1.01
C ILE A 73 9.68 -1.00 2.37
N PHE A 74 9.69 -1.97 3.28
CA PHE A 74 10.36 -1.86 4.57
C PHE A 74 11.66 -2.67 4.56
N LYS A 75 12.75 -2.03 4.95
CA LYS A 75 14.09 -2.65 5.02
C LYS A 75 14.94 -1.95 6.07
N GLY A 76 15.46 -2.71 7.04
CA GLY A 76 16.40 -2.22 8.03
C GLY A 76 15.87 -1.03 8.85
N GLY A 77 14.60 -1.07 9.24
CA GLY A 77 13.92 0.00 9.98
C GLY A 77 13.40 1.16 9.13
N ASN A 78 13.74 1.21 7.84
CA ASN A 78 13.32 2.27 6.92
C ASN A 78 12.07 1.86 6.14
N SER A 79 11.32 2.87 5.66
CA SER A 79 10.16 2.70 4.78
C SER A 79 10.31 3.55 3.52
N TYR A 80 10.16 2.94 2.35
CA TYR A 80 10.15 3.59 1.05
C TYR A 80 8.77 3.42 0.43
N ILE A 81 8.23 4.47 -0.19
CA ILE A 81 6.86 4.49 -0.72
C ILE A 81 6.90 4.77 -2.21
N LEU A 82 6.26 3.89 -2.99
CA LEU A 82 6.13 3.97 -4.44
C LEU A 82 4.65 4.14 -4.77
N ASN A 83 4.24 5.34 -5.18
CA ASN A 83 2.85 5.63 -5.54
C ASN A 83 2.57 5.15 -6.98
N LYS A 84 1.47 4.42 -7.20
CA LYS A 84 1.09 3.88 -8.52
C LYS A 84 0.85 5.01 -9.52
N HIS A 85 1.47 4.92 -10.69
CA HIS A 85 1.29 5.91 -11.76
C HIS A 85 0.15 5.52 -12.71
N PHE A 86 0.15 4.28 -13.18
CA PHE A 86 -0.87 3.77 -14.11
C PHE A 86 -2.06 3.24 -13.32
N LEU A 87 -3.11 4.05 -13.24
CA LEU A 87 -4.35 3.70 -12.57
C LEU A 87 -5.29 2.92 -13.51
N VAL A 88 -6.04 1.98 -12.95
CA VAL A 88 -7.01 1.20 -13.72
C VAL A 88 -8.22 2.09 -14.06
N PRO A 89 -8.55 2.30 -15.36
CA PRO A 89 -9.70 3.09 -15.76
C PRO A 89 -11.00 2.51 -15.21
N PHE A 90 -11.89 3.38 -14.71
CA PHE A 90 -13.18 3.08 -14.10
C PHE A 90 -13.15 2.22 -12.82
N GLY A 91 -11.98 1.70 -12.43
CA GLY A 91 -11.76 1.00 -11.17
C GLY A 91 -11.05 1.86 -10.11
N GLU A 92 -10.09 2.69 -10.54
CA GLU A 92 -9.27 3.54 -9.67
C GLU A 92 -9.34 5.03 -10.05
N GLU A 93 -9.59 5.34 -11.32
CA GLU A 93 -9.81 6.71 -11.82
C GLU A 93 -10.87 6.75 -12.93
N ILE A 94 -11.52 7.91 -13.12
CA ILE A 94 -12.43 8.10 -14.26
C ILE A 94 -11.74 8.90 -15.37
N PRO A 95 -11.47 8.28 -16.54
CA PRO A 95 -10.64 8.89 -17.59
C PRO A 95 -11.35 10.00 -18.39
N PHE A 96 -12.64 9.84 -18.72
CA PHE A 96 -13.40 10.77 -19.56
C PHE A 96 -14.77 11.08 -18.96
N PHE A 97 -15.34 12.24 -19.31
CA PHE A 97 -16.68 12.67 -18.86
C PHE A 97 -16.89 12.54 -17.34
N LYS A 98 -15.83 12.74 -16.54
CA LYS A 98 -15.77 12.49 -15.11
C LYS A 98 -17.00 13.00 -14.36
N LYS A 99 -17.39 14.26 -14.56
CA LYS A 99 -18.58 14.87 -13.93
C LYS A 99 -19.88 14.15 -14.28
N THR A 100 -20.05 13.71 -15.53
CA THR A 100 -21.25 13.01 -16.00
C THR A 100 -21.28 11.57 -15.50
N ILE A 101 -20.15 10.85 -15.61
CA ILE A 101 -20.04 9.47 -15.13
C ILE A 101 -20.24 9.41 -13.62
N GLN A 102 -19.59 10.28 -12.85
CA GLN A 102 -19.79 10.36 -11.40
C GLN A 102 -21.25 10.65 -11.06
N LYS A 103 -21.85 11.68 -11.66
CA LYS A 103 -23.20 12.10 -11.30
C LYS A 103 -24.27 11.05 -11.61
N TYR A 104 -24.16 10.35 -12.74
CA TYR A 104 -25.24 9.49 -13.25
C TYR A 104 -24.97 7.99 -13.12
N PHE A 105 -23.70 7.57 -13.02
CA PHE A 105 -23.33 6.15 -13.04
C PHE A 105 -22.55 5.71 -11.80
N LEU A 106 -21.61 6.52 -11.30
CA LEU A 106 -20.67 6.13 -10.23
C LEU A 106 -20.45 7.25 -9.19
N PRO A 107 -21.49 7.67 -8.42
CA PRO A 107 -21.41 8.85 -7.54
C PRO A 107 -20.50 8.69 -6.32
N ASN A 108 -20.17 7.46 -5.94
CA ASN A 108 -19.44 7.14 -4.71
C ASN A 108 -18.11 6.43 -4.97
N ILE A 109 -17.54 6.50 -6.18
CA ILE A 109 -16.27 5.83 -6.46
C ILE A 109 -15.14 6.57 -5.73
N ALA A 110 -14.36 5.82 -4.94
CA ALA A 110 -13.13 6.33 -4.35
C ALA A 110 -12.07 6.40 -5.46
N GLU A 111 -11.52 7.57 -5.70
CA GLU A 111 -10.48 7.76 -6.71
C GLU A 111 -9.10 7.82 -6.07
N PHE A 112 -8.13 7.21 -6.74
CA PHE A 112 -6.73 7.39 -6.43
C PHE A 112 -6.11 8.48 -7.30
N ASP A 113 -5.08 9.12 -6.78
CA ASP A 113 -4.24 10.06 -7.49
C ASP A 113 -3.07 9.33 -8.18
N GLN A 114 -2.65 9.82 -9.35
CA GLN A 114 -1.50 9.29 -10.06
C GLN A 114 -0.18 9.72 -9.38
N GLY A 115 0.69 8.76 -9.09
CA GLY A 115 2.07 9.00 -8.64
C GLY A 115 3.01 9.50 -9.76
N PRO A 116 4.29 9.79 -9.46
CA PRO A 116 5.26 10.23 -10.47
C PRO A 116 5.63 9.12 -11.47
N LEU A 117 5.94 9.52 -12.71
CA LEU A 117 6.42 8.64 -13.77
C LEU A 117 7.83 8.14 -13.41
N GLN A 118 7.95 6.84 -13.10
CA GLN A 118 9.09 6.15 -12.49
C GLN A 118 9.14 6.22 -10.95
N SER A 119 8.76 5.09 -10.35
CA SER A 119 9.10 4.74 -8.97
C SER A 119 10.09 3.56 -9.02
N LYS A 120 11.35 3.80 -9.41
CA LYS A 120 12.39 2.77 -9.43
C LYS A 120 13.01 2.65 -8.03
N TYR A 121 13.02 1.44 -7.48
CA TYR A 121 13.72 1.13 -6.24
C TYR A 121 14.64 -0.07 -6.46
N LYS A 122 15.87 -0.01 -5.91
CA LYS A 122 16.85 -1.09 -5.99
C LYS A 122 16.96 -1.76 -4.62
N LEU A 123 16.73 -3.06 -4.56
CA LEU A 123 16.75 -3.79 -3.29
C LEU A 123 18.16 -3.96 -2.74
N ASN A 124 19.16 -4.19 -3.60
CA ASN A 124 20.57 -4.34 -3.27
C ASN A 124 21.42 -3.55 -4.28
N ASP A 125 22.62 -3.13 -3.89
CA ASP A 125 23.59 -2.52 -4.81
C ASP A 125 24.13 -3.50 -5.87
#